data_AF-A0AAQ2HEE4-F1
#
_entry.id   AF-A0AAQ2HEE4-F1
#
_cell.length_a   1.000
_cell.length_b   1.000
_cell.length_c   1.000
_cell.angle_alpha   90.00
_cell.angle_beta   90.00
_cell.angle_gamma   90.00
#
_symmetry.space_group_name_H-M   'P 1'
#
loop_
_entity.id
_entity.type
_entity.pdbx_description
1 polymer ?
#
loop_
_entity_poly.entity_id
_entity_poly.type
_entity_poly.pdbx_seq_one_letter_code
_entity_poly.pdbx_strand_id
1 'polypeptide(L)' 'MSDKPTVLFVCVHNAGRSQMAAGYMTALSAGRVEV' A
#
# COMPACT_ATOMS: atom_id res chain seq x y z
N MET A 1 -3.34 18.54 -10.47
CA MET A 1 -3.38 17.19 -9.87
C MET A 1 -1.96 16.84 -9.46
N SER A 2 -1.60 17.09 -8.21
CA SER A 2 -0.45 16.38 -7.64
C SER A 2 -1.02 15.05 -7.15
N ASP A 3 -1.19 14.11 -8.07
CA ASP A 3 -1.75 12.81 -7.73
C ASP A 3 -0.83 12.16 -6.70
N LYS A 4 -1.43 11.69 -5.61
CA LYS A 4 -0.68 10.98 -4.56
C LYS A 4 0.01 9.79 -5.24
N PRO A 5 1.28 9.51 -4.93
CA PRO A 5 1.95 8.33 -5.45
C PRO A 5 1.11 7.08 -5.14
N THR A 6 0.90 6.23 -6.15
CA THR A 6 0.19 4.96 -6.01
C THR A 6 1.20 3.82 -5.94
N VAL A 7 1.01 2.88 -5.01
CA VAL A 7 1.90 1.74 -4.81
C VAL A 7 1.10 0.44 -4.84
N LEU A 8 1.46 -0.46 -5.76
CA LEU A 8 0.85 -1.79 -5.85
C LEU A 8 1.74 -2.84 -5.17
N PHE A 9 1.18 -3.54 -4.17
CA PHE A 9 1.85 -4.70 -3.55
C PHE A 9 1.36 -6.02 -4.17
N VAL A 10 2.30 -6.81 -4.68
CA VAL A 10 1.99 -8.11 -5.31
C VAL A 10 2.61 -9.26 -4.52
N CYS A 11 1.82 -10.31 -4.28
CA CYS A 11 2.31 -11.60 -3.81
C CYS A 11 1.47 -12.75 -4.39
N VAL A 12 1.94 -13.99 -4.26
CA VAL A 12 1.31 -15.17 -4.87
C VAL A 12 -0.13 -15.38 -4.42
N HIS A 13 -0.39 -15.35 -3.11
CA HIS A 13 -1.70 -15.74 -2.55
C HIS A 13 -2.61 -14.55 -2.21
N ASN A 14 -2.12 -13.32 -2.34
CA ASN A 14 -2.78 -12.11 -1.85
C ASN A 14 -3.38 -12.20 -0.41
N ALA A 15 -2.73 -12.97 0.48
CA ALA A 15 -3.22 -13.26 1.84
C ALA A 15 -2.10 -13.15 2.91
N GLY A 16 -0.95 -12.59 2.56
CA GLY A 16 0.21 -12.50 3.45
C GLY A 16 0.96 -11.19 3.26
N ARG A 17 2.16 -11.26 2.68
CA ARG A 17 3.06 -10.10 2.54
C ARG A 17 2.41 -8.88 1.87
N SER A 18 1.63 -9.08 0.80
CA SER A 18 0.99 -7.95 0.11
C SER A 18 -0.04 -7.24 1.00
N GLN A 19 -0.87 -7.98 1.74
CA GLN A 19 -1.85 -7.38 2.65
C GLN A 19 -1.19 -6.72 3.86
N MET A 20 -0.15 -7.35 4.45
CA MET A 20 0.58 -6.72 5.56
C MET A 20 1.28 -5.43 5.12
N ALA A 21 1.92 -5.44 3.94
CA ALA A 21 2.56 -4.25 3.40
C ALA A 21 1.55 -3.13 3.11
N ALA A 22 0.39 -3.48 2.55
CA ALA A 22 -0.68 -2.52 2.31
C ALA A 22 -1.21 -1.90 3.61
N GLY A 23 -1.47 -2.72 4.63
CA GLY A 23 -1.91 -2.24 5.94
C GLY A 23 -0.90 -1.31 6.61
N TYR A 24 0.40 -1.67 6.59
CA TYR A 24 1.45 -0.81 7.13
C TYR A 24 1.59 0.50 6.35
N MET A 25 1.54 0.48 5.02
CA MET A 25 1.64 1.71 4.24
C MET A 25 0.45 2.63 4.47
N THR A 26 -0.77 2.09 4.61
CA THR A 26 -1.95 2.88 5.02
C THR A 26 -1.75 3.53 6.38
N ALA A 27 -1.24 2.79 7.37
CA ALA A 27 -1.04 3.31 8.73
C ALA A 27 0.11 4.33 8.84
N LEU A 28 1.21 4.12 8.11
CA LEU A 28 2.46 4.87 8.29
C LEU A 28 2.64 6.03 7.30
N SER A 29 1.94 6.03 6.16
CA SER A 29 2.13 7.06 5.12
C SER A 29 1.58 8.45 5.50
N ALA A 30 0.77 8.54 6.57
CA ALA A 30 0.02 9.75 6.93
C ALA A 30 -0.82 10.30 5.76
N GLY A 31 -1.42 9.39 4.97
CA GLY A 31 -2.29 9.73 3.85
C GLY A 31 -1.57 10.32 2.62
N ARG A 32 -0.24 10.23 2.58
CA ARG A 32 0.59 10.74 1.46
C ARG A 32 0.70 9.77 0.28
N VAL A 33 0.28 8.52 0.45
CA VAL A 33 0.40 7.45 -0.55
C VAL A 33 -0.95 6.74 -0.69
N GLU A 34 -1.28 6.32 -1.90
CA GLU A 34 -2.42 5.46 -2.20
C GLU A 34 -1.93 4.02 -2.46
N VAL A 35 -2.67 3.04 -1.94
CA VAL A 35 -2.32 1.61 -1.95
C VAL A 35 -3.47 0.78 -2.48
#